data_AF-A0A7C6Y825-F1
#
_entry.id   AF-A0A7C6Y825-F1
#
_cell.length_a   1.000
_cell.length_b   1.000
_cell.length_c   1.000
_cell.angle_alpha   90.00
_cell.angle_beta   90.00
_cell.angle_gamma   90.00
#
_symmetry.space_group_name_H-M   'P 1'
#
loop_
_entity.id
_entity.type
_entity.pdbx_description
1 polymer ?
#
loop_
_entity_poly.entity_id
_entity_poly.type
_entity_poly.pdbx_seq_one_letter_code
_entity_poly.pdbx_strand_id
1 'polypeptide(L)'
;MPVVKEDNQYADVERELELILSKVKDVGSVSVMLTYKDSTEYKYAETTEKTQKTTVETDQQGGSREITESQESSQIVLARGSQGGEEAVLLQEIKPNIKGVIIVAQGAQNPRIKEEIIRAAQSVLGIGAHRITVLIGEKKEG
;
A
#
# COMPACT_ATOMS: atom_id res chain seq x y z
N MET A 1 -6.32 -8.16 -20.92
CA MET A 1 -6.12 -7.64 -19.55
C MET A 1 -5.62 -8.79 -18.70
N PRO A 2 -4.49 -8.67 -18.01
CA PRO A 2 -4.03 -9.74 -17.13
C PRO A 2 -5.03 -9.90 -15.98
N VAL A 3 -5.45 -11.14 -15.75
CA VAL A 3 -6.38 -11.49 -14.68
C VAL A 3 -5.58 -11.48 -13.39
N VAL A 4 -5.67 -10.38 -12.63
CA VAL A 4 -5.03 -10.28 -11.33
C VAL A 4 -5.77 -11.23 -10.40
N LYS A 5 -5.07 -12.26 -9.90
CA LYS A 5 -5.63 -13.11 -8.86
C LYS A 5 -5.80 -12.25 -7.60
N GLU A 6 -7.03 -11.99 -7.20
CA GLU A 6 -7.39 -11.47 -5.87
C GLU A 6 -7.12 -12.55 -4.82
N ASP A 7 -5.88 -13.01 -4.71
CA ASP A 7 -5.50 -13.98 -3.69
C ASP A 7 -5.21 -13.20 -2.40
N ASN A 8 -6.22 -13.16 -1.52
CA ASN A 8 -6.27 -13.18 -0.06
C ASN A 8 -5.01 -12.87 0.81
N GLN A 9 -3.97 -12.18 0.31
CA GLN A 9 -2.73 -11.88 1.04
C GLN A 9 -2.97 -11.03 2.30
N TYR A 10 -4.10 -10.33 2.36
CA TYR A 10 -4.50 -9.52 3.50
C TYR A 10 -4.89 -10.37 4.71
N ALA A 11 -5.46 -11.55 4.48
CA ALA A 11 -5.84 -12.48 5.54
C ALA A 11 -4.60 -13.01 6.29
N ASP A 12 -3.44 -13.09 5.61
CA ASP A 12 -2.20 -13.55 6.23
C ASP A 12 -1.70 -12.55 7.28
N VAL A 13 -1.74 -11.25 6.99
CA VAL A 13 -1.30 -10.20 7.93
C VAL A 13 -2.22 -10.13 9.15
N GLU A 14 -3.54 -10.22 8.95
CA GLU A 14 -4.51 -10.28 10.06
C GLU A 14 -4.24 -11.48 10.97
N ARG A 15 -4.05 -12.66 10.36
CA ARG A 15 -3.79 -13.91 11.07
C ARG A 15 -2.47 -13.90 11.81
N GLU A 16 -1.40 -13.39 11.20
CA GLU A 16 -0.10 -13.25 11.88
C GLU A 16 -0.19 -12.30 13.06
N LEU A 17 -0.86 -11.16 12.90
CA LEU A 17 -1.05 -10.21 14.00
C LEU A 17 -1.87 -10.82 15.13
N GLU A 18 -2.94 -11.55 14.81
CA GLU A 18 -3.76 -12.27 15.78
C GLU A 18 -2.93 -13.31 16.56
N LEU A 19 -2.15 -14.14 15.87
CA LEU A 19 -1.32 -15.19 16.46
C LEU A 19 -0.20 -14.65 17.36
N ILE A 20 0.36 -13.49 17.03
CA ILE A 20 1.39 -12.85 17.85
C ILE A 20 0.76 -12.14 19.04
N LEU A 21 -0.31 -11.38 18.83
CA LEU A 21 -1.01 -10.69 19.91
C LEU A 21 -1.61 -11.67 20.92
N SER A 22 -2.08 -12.85 20.51
CA SER A 22 -2.60 -13.88 21.43
C SER A 22 -1.56 -14.46 22.38
N LYS A 23 -0.26 -14.27 22.11
CA LYS A 23 0.85 -14.71 22.99
C LYS A 23 1.18 -13.68 24.07
N VAL A 24 0.59 -12.49 24.01
CA VAL A 24 0.77 -11.46 25.04
C VAL A 24 0.15 -11.96 26.35
N LYS A 25 0.87 -11.74 27.46
CA LYS A 25 0.41 -12.18 28.78
C LYS A 25 -0.93 -11.52 29.12
N ASP A 26 -1.87 -12.32 29.64
CA ASP A 26 -3.19 -11.88 30.11
C ASP A 26 -4.11 -11.27 29.02
N VAL A 27 -3.77 -11.43 27.73
CA VAL A 27 -4.54 -10.88 26.60
C VAL A 27 -5.78 -11.72 26.22
N GLY A 28 -5.72 -13.03 26.47
CA GLY A 28 -6.77 -13.99 26.11
C GLY A 28 -6.92 -14.19 24.59
N SER A 29 -8.16 -14.47 24.14
CA SER A 29 -8.45 -14.57 22.71
C SER A 29 -8.40 -13.19 22.05
N VAL A 30 -7.81 -13.14 20.85
CA VAL A 30 -7.71 -11.94 20.03
C VAL A 30 -8.37 -12.19 18.68
N SER A 31 -9.00 -11.17 18.12
CA SER A 31 -9.45 -11.15 16.73
C SER A 31 -9.08 -9.82 16.10
N VAL A 32 -8.54 -9.87 14.89
CA VAL A 32 -8.03 -8.70 14.18
C VAL A 32 -8.77 -8.54 12.86
N MET A 33 -9.12 -7.30 12.54
CA MET A 33 -9.60 -6.92 11.21
C MET A 33 -8.84 -5.69 10.72
N LEU A 34 -8.30 -5.76 9.51
CA LEU A 34 -7.60 -4.70 8.82
C LEU A 34 -8.49 -4.13 7.71
N THR A 35 -8.37 -2.83 7.50
CA THR A 35 -8.98 -2.15 6.34
C THR A 35 -7.88 -1.47 5.56
N TYR A 36 -7.95 -1.56 4.24
CA TYR A 36 -7.01 -0.94 3.32
C TYR A 36 -7.62 0.29 2.68
N LYS A 37 -6.77 1.27 2.36
CA LYS A 37 -7.19 2.51 1.72
C LYS A 37 -7.34 2.33 0.21
N ASP A 38 -6.47 1.51 -0.36
CA ASP A 38 -6.25 1.37 -1.78
C ASP A 38 -6.21 -0.14 -2.13
N SER A 39 -6.26 -0.49 -3.41
CA SER A 39 -5.95 -1.86 -3.89
C SER A 39 -4.46 -1.98 -4.22
N THR A 40 -3.98 -3.20 -4.48
CA THR A 40 -2.61 -3.41 -4.99
C THR A 40 -2.44 -2.64 -6.31
N GLU A 41 -1.34 -1.89 -6.41
CA GLU A 41 -0.96 -1.18 -7.64
C GLU A 41 0.23 -1.90 -8.30
N TYR A 42 0.17 -2.04 -9.62
CA TYR A 42 1.22 -2.67 -10.42
C TYR A 42 1.88 -1.61 -11.30
N LYS A 43 3.20 -1.45 -11.16
CA LYS A 43 4.01 -0.60 -12.03
C LYS A 43 4.64 -1.43 -13.13
N TYR A 44 4.32 -1.09 -14.37
CA TYR A 44 4.89 -1.72 -15.56
C TYR A 44 6.06 -0.91 -16.10
N ALA A 45 6.92 -1.56 -16.88
CA ALA A 45 8.00 -0.90 -17.57
C ALA A 45 7.45 -0.05 -18.71
N GLU A 46 7.90 1.20 -18.78
CA GLU A 46 7.55 2.16 -19.82
C GLU A 46 8.82 2.71 -20.45
N THR A 47 8.79 2.93 -21.76
CA THR A 47 9.79 3.70 -22.48
C THR A 47 9.26 5.11 -22.67
N THR A 48 9.97 6.10 -22.15
CA THR A 48 9.62 7.52 -22.24
C THR A 48 10.56 8.23 -23.21
N GLU A 49 10.00 8.83 -24.25
CA GLU A 49 10.68 9.73 -25.16
C GLU A 49 10.34 11.18 -24.79
N LYS A 50 11.36 11.96 -24.42
CA LYS A 50 11.22 13.38 -24.07
C LYS A 50 11.96 14.24 -25.10
N THR A 51 11.23 15.10 -25.80
CA THR A 51 11.77 16.06 -26.76
C THR A 51 11.62 17.47 -26.19
N GLN A 52 12.73 18.18 -25.97
CA GLN A 52 12.73 19.57 -25.54
C GLN A 52 13.35 20.43 -26.65
N LYS A 53 12.63 21.46 -27.10
CA LYS A 53 13.07 22.42 -28.12
C LYS A 53 13.01 23.82 -27.54
N THR A 54 14.17 24.46 -27.41
CA THR A 54 14.28 25.86 -26.99
C THR A 54 14.63 26.71 -28.20
N THR A 55 13.77 27.67 -28.54
CA THR A 55 13.97 28.64 -29.61
C THR A 55 14.20 30.01 -28.98
N VAL A 56 15.30 30.68 -29.34
CA VAL A 56 15.59 32.05 -28.92
C VAL A 56 15.48 32.94 -30.15
N GLU A 57 14.49 33.83 -30.17
CA GLU A 57 14.31 34.84 -31.20
C GLU A 57 14.85 36.18 -30.68
N THR A 58 15.79 36.77 -31.41
CA THR A 58 16.33 38.10 -31.11
C THR A 58 15.85 39.09 -32.18
N ASP A 59 15.04 40.07 -31.78
CA ASP A 59 14.58 41.13 -32.66
C ASP A 59 15.69 42.15 -32.92
N GLN A 60 15.67 42.79 -34.10
CA GLN A 60 16.65 43.83 -34.48
C GLN A 60 16.63 45.08 -33.57
N GLN A 61 15.62 45.21 -32.71
CA GLN A 61 15.48 46.28 -31.70
C GLN A 61 15.92 45.86 -30.29
N GLY A 62 16.49 44.66 -30.10
CA GLY A 62 17.07 44.22 -28.83
C GLY A 62 16.11 43.48 -27.87
N GLY A 63 14.92 43.11 -28.34
CA GLY A 63 14.04 42.18 -27.62
C GLY A 63 14.51 40.74 -27.81
N SER A 64 14.57 39.97 -26.73
CA SER A 64 14.84 38.53 -26.79
C SER A 64 13.60 37.77 -26.32
N ARG A 65 13.14 36.81 -27.12
CA ARG A 65 12.03 35.91 -26.81
C ARG A 65 12.54 34.47 -26.76
N GLU A 66 12.38 33.84 -25.61
CA GLU A 66 12.68 32.42 -25.43
C GLU A 66 11.38 31.61 -25.45
N ILE A 67 11.28 30.62 -26.33
CA ILE A 67 10.17 29.69 -26.45
C ILE A 67 10.72 28.29 -26.15
N THR A 68 10.27 27.70 -25.04
CA THR A 68 10.58 26.30 -24.71
C THR A 68 9.35 25.43 -24.98
N GLU A 69 9.49 24.49 -25.90
CA GLU A 69 8.51 23.46 -26.22
C GLU A 69 9.00 22.12 -25.65
N SER A 70 8.16 21.41 -24.89
CA SER A 70 8.48 20.10 -24.30
C SER A 70 7.38 19.12 -24.65
N GLN A 71 7.74 18.03 -25.32
CA GLN A 71 6.85 16.93 -25.65
C GLN A 71 7.34 15.65 -24.97
N GLU A 72 6.44 14.93 -24.31
CA GLU A 72 6.73 13.67 -23.62
C GLU A 72 5.77 12.59 -24.10
N SER A 73 6.29 11.43 -24.50
CA SER A 73 5.54 10.28 -25.00
C SER A 73 6.00 9.02 -24.27
N SER A 74 5.09 8.30 -23.62
CA SER A 74 5.37 7.06 -22.89
C SER A 74 4.65 5.86 -23.50
N GLN A 75 5.35 4.74 -23.65
CA GLN A 75 4.82 3.47 -24.17
C GLN A 75 5.16 2.30 -23.25
N ILE A 76 4.19 1.43 -22.94
CA ILE A 76 4.40 0.22 -22.11
C ILE A 76 5.25 -0.79 -22.86
N VAL A 77 6.25 -1.35 -22.19
CA VAL A 77 7.13 -2.39 -22.74
C VAL A 77 6.43 -3.75 -22.64
N LEU A 78 6.24 -4.38 -23.80
CA LEU A 78 5.69 -5.73 -23.93
C LEU A 78 6.82 -6.73 -24.20
N ALA A 79 6.89 -7.80 -23.42
CA ALA A 79 7.77 -8.93 -23.64
C ALA A 79 6.98 -10.12 -24.20
N ARG A 80 7.62 -10.94 -25.03
CA ARG A 80 6.99 -12.15 -25.57
C ARG A 80 7.05 -13.26 -24.51
N GLY A 81 5.90 -13.61 -23.95
CA GLY A 81 5.74 -14.66 -22.94
C GLY A 81 5.99 -16.06 -23.51
N SER A 82 6.28 -17.01 -22.63
CA SER A 82 6.61 -18.42 -22.96
C SER A 82 5.51 -19.19 -23.69
N GLN A 83 4.27 -18.70 -23.70
CA GLN A 83 3.13 -19.27 -24.44
C GLN A 83 2.81 -18.53 -25.75
N GLY A 84 3.68 -17.62 -26.20
CA GLY A 84 3.51 -16.90 -27.47
C GLY A 84 2.62 -15.65 -27.41
N GLY A 85 2.09 -15.30 -26.24
CA GLY A 85 1.40 -14.01 -26.00
C GLY A 85 2.36 -12.88 -25.63
N GLU A 86 1.97 -11.63 -25.86
CA GLU A 86 2.68 -10.45 -25.37
C GLU A 86 2.21 -10.10 -23.95
N GLU A 87 3.13 -9.99 -23.00
CA GLU A 87 2.87 -9.63 -21.61
C GLU A 87 3.65 -8.37 -21.22
N ALA A 88 3.00 -7.45 -20.50
CA ALA A 88 3.65 -6.25 -20.00
C ALA A 88 4.70 -6.60 -18.93
N VAL A 89 5.87 -5.98 -19.01
CA VAL A 89 6.94 -6.23 -18.05
C VAL A 89 6.61 -5.55 -16.72
N LEU A 90 6.35 -6.33 -15.68
CA LEU A 90 6.11 -5.82 -14.33
C LEU A 90 7.43 -5.39 -13.68
N LEU A 91 7.54 -4.13 -13.25
CA LEU A 91 8.70 -3.61 -12.53
C LEU A 91 8.53 -3.71 -11.02
N GLN A 92 7.34 -3.37 -10.52
CA GLN A 92 7.11 -3.31 -9.08
C GLN A 92 5.65 -3.58 -8.74
N GLU A 93 5.43 -4.36 -7.68
CA GLU A 93 4.14 -4.52 -7.02
C GLU A 93 4.12 -3.65 -5.75
N ILE A 94 3.12 -2.78 -5.63
CA ILE A 94 2.94 -1.88 -4.50
C ILE A 94 1.76 -2.39 -3.67
N LYS A 95 2.07 -2.86 -2.46
CA LYS A 95 1.06 -3.27 -1.48
C LYS A 95 0.24 -2.07 -1.03
N PRO A 96 -1.08 -2.23 -0.79
CA PRO A 96 -1.91 -1.12 -0.38
C PRO A 96 -1.60 -0.65 1.03
N ASN A 97 -1.92 0.62 1.27
CA ASN A 97 -1.76 1.22 2.58
C ASN A 97 -2.89 0.81 3.52
N ILE A 98 -2.56 0.51 4.78
CA ILE A 98 -3.54 0.21 5.82
C ILE A 98 -4.26 1.51 6.21
N LYS A 99 -5.60 1.51 6.09
CA LYS A 99 -6.49 2.59 6.51
C LYS A 99 -6.72 2.56 8.02
N GLY A 100 -6.88 1.37 8.60
CA GLY A 100 -7.07 1.20 10.03
C GLY A 100 -7.18 -0.26 10.44
N VAL A 101 -7.18 -0.47 11.75
CA VAL A 101 -7.29 -1.80 12.36
C VAL A 101 -8.28 -1.78 13.52
N ILE A 102 -9.06 -2.84 13.62
CA ILE A 102 -9.87 -3.15 14.79
C ILE A 102 -9.28 -4.40 15.44
N ILE A 103 -9.04 -4.33 16.74
CA ILE A 103 -8.52 -5.44 17.54
C ILE A 103 -9.51 -5.69 18.68
N VAL A 104 -10.04 -6.90 18.75
CA VAL A 104 -10.89 -7.35 19.85
C VAL A 104 -10.06 -8.28 20.71
N ALA A 105 -9.84 -7.94 21.97
CA ALA A 105 -9.06 -8.77 22.90
C ALA A 105 -9.77 -8.88 24.25
N GLN A 106 -9.78 -10.08 24.85
CA GLN A 106 -10.41 -10.30 26.17
C GLN A 106 -9.72 -9.49 27.26
N GLY A 107 -8.39 -9.42 27.21
CA GLY A 107 -7.56 -8.67 28.16
C GLY A 107 -7.61 -7.15 27.99
N ALA A 108 -8.31 -6.63 26.98
CA ALA A 108 -8.38 -5.18 26.71
C ALA A 108 -9.09 -4.37 27.82
N GLN A 109 -9.66 -5.03 28.82
CA GLN A 109 -10.17 -4.41 30.05
C GLN A 109 -9.05 -3.77 30.90
N ASN A 110 -7.82 -4.32 30.83
CA ASN A 110 -6.68 -3.77 31.53
C ASN A 110 -6.06 -2.64 30.69
N PRO A 111 -6.02 -1.39 31.19
CA PRO A 111 -5.45 -0.27 30.43
C PRO A 111 -4.00 -0.50 29.98
N ARG A 112 -3.19 -1.22 30.78
CA ARG A 112 -1.81 -1.57 30.44
C ARG A 112 -1.76 -2.50 29.22
N ILE A 113 -2.59 -3.55 29.22
CA ILE A 113 -2.66 -4.51 28.10
C ILE A 113 -3.17 -3.80 26.85
N LYS A 114 -4.21 -2.96 27.00
CA LYS A 114 -4.74 -2.16 25.90
C LYS A 114 -3.69 -1.26 25.26
N GLU A 115 -2.86 -0.61 26.08
CA GLU A 115 -1.75 0.22 25.62
C GLU A 115 -0.67 -0.59 24.89
N GLU A 116 -0.29 -1.76 25.44
CA GLU A 116 0.67 -2.67 24.81
C GLU A 116 0.21 -3.15 23.43
N ILE A 117 -1.07 -3.52 23.30
CA ILE A 117 -1.68 -3.91 22.02
C ILE A 117 -1.61 -2.75 21.01
N ILE A 118 -1.98 -1.53 21.44
CA ILE A 118 -1.94 -0.34 20.56
C ILE A 118 -0.51 -0.12 20.09
N ARG A 119 0.48 -0.09 20.99
CA ARG A 119 1.89 0.13 20.63
C ARG A 119 2.43 -0.96 19.69
N ALA A 120 2.10 -2.23 19.93
CA ALA A 120 2.49 -3.33 19.07
C ALA A 120 1.91 -3.17 17.66
N ALA A 121 0.61 -2.90 17.55
CA ALA A 121 -0.05 -2.69 16.27
C ALA A 121 0.48 -1.44 15.54
N GLN A 122 0.79 -0.35 16.25
CA GLN A 122 1.43 0.83 15.65
C GLN A 122 2.80 0.49 15.04
N SER A 123 3.62 -0.28 15.76
CA SER A 123 4.97 -0.64 15.31
C SER A 123 4.96 -1.57 14.10
N VAL A 124 4.04 -2.53 14.06
CA VAL A 124 3.97 -3.53 12.98
C VAL A 124 3.29 -2.96 11.74
N LEU A 125 2.18 -2.23 11.91
CA LEU A 125 1.37 -1.74 10.79
C LEU A 125 1.80 -0.34 10.31
N GLY A 126 2.67 0.35 11.04
CA GLY A 126 3.14 1.70 10.69
C GLY A 126 2.03 2.77 10.70
N ILE A 127 0.92 2.52 11.39
CA ILE A 127 -0.22 3.43 11.47
C ILE A 127 -0.25 4.19 12.81
N GLY A 128 -0.79 5.41 12.77
CA GLY A 128 -0.99 6.21 13.99
C GLY A 128 -2.06 5.62 14.92
N ALA A 129 -1.93 5.82 16.23
CA ALA A 129 -2.89 5.33 17.24
C ALA A 129 -4.34 5.72 16.95
N HIS A 130 -4.59 6.87 16.32
CA HIS A 130 -5.93 7.32 15.92
C HIS A 130 -6.61 6.42 14.88
N ARG A 131 -5.89 5.48 14.27
CA ARG A 131 -6.40 4.49 13.30
C ARG A 131 -6.53 3.09 13.89
N ILE A 132 -6.28 2.95 15.19
CA ILE A 132 -6.28 1.68 15.92
C ILE A 132 -7.40 1.73 16.95
N THR A 133 -8.34 0.80 16.82
CA THR A 133 -9.44 0.66 17.77
C THR A 133 -9.29 -0.67 18.50
N VAL A 134 -9.12 -0.62 19.82
CA VAL A 134 -9.06 -1.82 20.68
C VAL A 134 -10.32 -1.92 21.53
N LEU A 135 -11.03 -3.04 21.38
CA LEU A 135 -12.28 -3.36 22.07
C LEU A 135 -12.12 -4.59 22.97
N ILE A 136 -12.96 -4.65 24.00
CA ILE A 136 -13.03 -5.79 24.90
C ILE A 136 -13.85 -6.88 24.22
N GLY A 137 -13.27 -8.06 24.07
CA GLY A 137 -13.95 -9.24 23.55
C GLY A 137 -14.60 -10.06 24.67
N GLU A 138 -15.82 -10.52 24.45
CA GLU A 138 -16.45 -11.52 25.32
C GLU A 138 -16.09 -12.93 24.84
N LYS A 139 -15.91 -13.85 25.80
CA LYS A 139 -15.78 -15.27 25.48
C LYS A 139 -17.15 -15.77 25.04
N LYS A 140 -17.36 -16.03 23.75
CA LYS A 140 -18.52 -16.84 23.33
C LYS A 140 -18.27 -18.26 23.82
N GLU A 141 -18.92 -18.64 24.91
CA GLU A 141 -19.09 -20.04 25.27
C GLU A 141 -19.93 -20.70 24.17
N GLY A 142 -19.36 -21.73 23.56
CA GLY A 142 -20.06 -22.65 22.66
C GLY A 142 -20.45 -23.90 23.42
#